data_AF-A0A2A4IDG9-F1
#
_entry.id   AF-A0A2A4IDG9-F1
#
_cell.length_a   1.000
_cell.length_b   1.000
_cell.length_c   1.000
_cell.angle_alpha   90.00
_cell.angle_beta   90.00
_cell.angle_gamma   90.00
#
_symmetry.space_group_name_H-M   'P 1'
#
loop_
_entity.id
_entity.type
_entity.pdbx_description
1 polymer ?
#
loop_
_entity_poly.entity_id
_entity_poly.type
_entity_poly.pdbx_seq_one_letter_code
_entity_poly.pdbx_strand_id
1 'polypeptide(L)' 'MVALDELSAVYHRASGITHVVASPAPEILDALSGPAMSADALLMVLTIRYDLADADPAALAARLDELLMAGLVVAQ' A
#
# COMPACT_ATOMS: atom_id res chain seq x y z
N MET A 1 -5.87 -13.80 -22.92
CA MET A 1 -6.33 -13.74 -21.52
C MET A 1 -5.10 -13.91 -20.66
N VAL A 2 -4.76 -12.94 -19.81
CA VAL A 2 -3.64 -13.05 -18.86
C VAL A 2 -4.25 -13.42 -17.50
N ALA A 3 -3.60 -14.32 -16.77
CA ALA A 3 -4.04 -14.64 -15.42
C ALA A 3 -3.64 -13.48 -14.48
N LEU A 4 -4.56 -13.11 -13.58
CA LEU A 4 -4.22 -12.26 -12.45
C LEU A 4 -3.69 -13.18 -11.34
N ASP A 5 -2.66 -12.71 -10.64
CA ASP A 5 -2.17 -13.35 -9.43
C ASP A 5 -3.11 -13.05 -8.25
N GLU A 6 -2.61 -13.12 -7.01
CA GLU A 6 -3.41 -12.85 -5.82
C GLU A 6 -3.89 -11.40 -5.77
N LEU A 7 -5.19 -11.24 -5.51
CA LEU A 7 -5.87 -9.95 -5.38
C LEU A 7 -6.60 -9.87 -4.06
N SER A 8 -6.56 -8.68 -3.45
CA SER A 8 -7.32 -8.34 -2.25
C SER A 8 -8.39 -7.31 -2.56
N ALA A 9 -9.53 -7.41 -1.86
CA ALA A 9 -10.61 -6.43 -1.93
C ALA A 9 -10.61 -5.56 -0.67
N VAL A 10 -10.48 -4.24 -0.85
CA VAL A 10 -10.46 -3.25 0.23
C VAL A 10 -11.72 -2.38 0.13
N TYR A 11 -12.56 -2.42 1.17
CA TYR A 11 -13.72 -1.54 1.25
C TYR A 11 -13.34 -0.17 1.84
N HIS A 12 -13.38 0.87 1.00
CA HIS A 12 -13.10 2.23 1.42
C HIS A 12 -14.38 2.91 1.93
N ARG A 13 -14.53 2.96 3.26
CA ARG A 13 -15.76 3.43 3.92
C ARG A 13 -16.14 4.87 3.58
N ALA A 14 -15.18 5.78 3.43
CA ALA A 14 -15.47 7.18 3.17
C ALA A 14 -16.06 7.41 1.77
N SER A 15 -15.65 6.62 0.78
CA SER A 15 -16.18 6.69 -0.59
C SER A 15 -17.35 5.72 -0.85
N GLY A 16 -17.48 4.65 -0.05
CA GLY A 16 -18.43 3.57 -0.27
C GLY A 16 -18.04 2.61 -1.40
N ILE A 17 -16.80 2.69 -1.91
CA ILE A 17 -16.30 1.90 -3.05
C ILE A 17 -15.44 0.72 -2.55
N THR A 18 -15.50 -0.41 -3.26
CA THR A 18 -14.56 -1.53 -3.06
C THR A 18 -13.44 -1.42 -4.10
N HIS A 19 -12.20 -1.33 -3.63
CA HIS A 19 -11.00 -1.32 -4.45
C HIS A 19 -10.44 -2.73 -4.55
N VAL A 20 -10.10 -3.18 -5.76
CA VAL A 20 -9.37 -4.42 -5.98
C VAL A 20 -7.90 -4.07 -6.17
N VAL A 21 -7.04 -4.63 -5.34
CA VAL A 21 -5.62 -4.28 -5.27
C VAL A 21 -4.74 -5.53 -5.27
N ALA A 22 -3.54 -5.40 -5.82
CA ALA A 22 -2.49 -6.41 -5.77
C ALA A 22 -1.40 -5.98 -4.77
N SER A 23 -0.53 -6.92 -4.40
CA SER A 23 0.68 -6.61 -3.64
C SER A 23 1.52 -5.53 -4.36
N PRO A 24 2.12 -4.55 -3.65
CA PRO A 24 2.21 -4.43 -2.19
C PRO A 24 1.13 -3.53 -1.54
N ALA A 25 0.02 -3.22 -2.22
CA ALA A 25 -0.95 -2.26 -1.71
C ALA A 25 -1.65 -2.71 -0.40
N PRO A 26 -2.14 -3.96 -0.25
CA PRO A 26 -2.65 -4.45 1.02
C PRO A 26 -1.67 -4.29 2.19
N GLU A 27 -0.39 -4.56 1.94
CA GLU A 27 0.70 -4.53 2.91
C GLU A 27 1.02 -3.10 3.36
N ILE A 28 1.00 -2.16 2.41
CA ILE A 28 1.12 -0.72 2.70
C ILE A 28 -0.06 -0.24 3.56
N LEU A 29 -1.29 -0.60 3.18
CA LEU A 29 -2.49 -0.19 3.92
C LEU A 29 -2.53 -0.77 5.34
N ASP A 30 -2.12 -2.03 5.49
CA ASP A 30 -2.01 -2.67 6.79
C ASP A 30 -0.93 -2.01 7.66
N ALA A 31 0.24 -1.68 7.10
CA ALA A 31 1.30 -0.98 7.83
C ALA A 31 0.86 0.43 8.27
N LEU A 32 0.09 1.14 7.44
CA LEU A 32 -0.45 2.48 7.72
C LEU A 32 -1.72 2.47 8.58
N SER A 33 -2.26 1.31 8.94
CA SER A 33 -3.41 1.22 9.86
C SER A 33 -3.08 1.64 11.30
N GLY A 34 -1.79 1.73 11.62
CA GLY A 34 -1.26 2.20 12.91
C GLY A 34 -1.01 3.72 12.97
N PRO A 35 -0.01 4.16 13.75
CA PRO A 35 0.38 5.56 13.81
C PRO A 35 0.87 6.10 12.46
N ALA A 36 0.69 7.40 12.23
CA ALA A 36 1.32 8.08 11.11
C ALA A 36 2.85 7.90 11.15
N MET A 37 3.45 7.69 9.99
CA MET A 37 4.88 7.42 9.85
C MET A 37 5.43 8.05 8.58
N SER A 38 6.74 8.32 8.57
CA SER A 38 7.43 8.78 7.36
C SER A 38 7.52 7.65 6.32
N ALA A 39 7.77 8.02 5.06
CA ALA A 39 8.01 7.05 3.99
C ALA A 39 9.18 6.10 4.31
N ASP A 40 10.25 6.61 4.93
CA ASP A 40 11.40 5.78 5.34
C ASP A 40 11.03 4.77 6.44
N ALA A 41 10.22 5.20 7.42
CA ALA A 41 9.75 4.32 8.48
C ALA A 41 8.80 3.25 7.91
N LEU A 42 7.94 3.62 6.97
CA LEU A 42 7.08 2.67 6.26
C LEU A 42 7.90 1.64 5.48
N LEU A 43 8.92 2.08 4.73
CA LEU A 43 9.80 1.18 3.98
C LEU A 43 10.47 0.17 4.91
N MET A 44 11.00 0.63 6.05
CA MET A 44 11.61 -0.24 7.06
C MET A 44 10.62 -1.26 7.62
N VAL A 45 9.39 -0.83 7.94
CA VAL A 45 8.32 -1.74 8.43
C VAL A 45 7.99 -2.79 7.38
N LEU A 46 7.87 -2.39 6.11
CA LEU A 46 7.56 -3.29 5.00
C LEU A 46 8.69 -4.30 4.77
N THR A 47 9.94 -3.85 4.76
CA THR A 47 11.12 -4.73 4.66
C THR A 47 11.15 -5.77 5.76
N ILE A 48 10.88 -5.38 7.01
CA ILE A 48 10.93 -6.30 8.15
C ILE A 48 9.75 -7.28 8.15
N ARG A 49 8.53 -6.79 7.91
CA ARG A 49 7.31 -7.61 8.07
C ARG A 49 7.03 -8.53 6.89
N TYR A 50 7.45 -8.13 5.69
CA TYR A 50 7.14 -8.83 4.44
C TYR A 50 8.40 -9.33 3.71
N ASP A 51 9.57 -9.27 4.35
CA ASP A 51 10.85 -9.78 3.83
C ASP A 51 11.19 -9.25 2.42
N LEU A 52 11.02 -7.94 2.22
CA LEU A 52 11.29 -7.30 0.93
C LEU A 52 12.80 -7.22 0.67
N ALA A 53 13.33 -8.19 -0.09
CA ALA A 53 14.75 -8.27 -0.44
C ALA A 53 15.26 -7.05 -1.22
N ASP A 54 14.44 -6.47 -2.09
CA ASP A 54 14.78 -5.33 -2.96
C ASP A 54 13.88 -4.12 -2.66
N ALA A 55 13.84 -3.70 -1.39
CA ALA A 55 13.06 -2.55 -0.98
C ALA A 55 13.59 -1.26 -1.64
N ASP A 56 12.82 -0.69 -2.57
CA ASP A 56 13.15 0.53 -3.30
C ASP A 56 12.28 1.71 -2.83
N PRO A 57 12.89 2.78 -2.26
CA PRO A 57 12.17 3.99 -1.86
C PRO A 57 11.39 4.65 -3.02
N ALA A 58 11.92 4.62 -4.26
CA ALA A 58 11.25 5.24 -5.40
C ALA A 58 10.02 4.44 -5.82
N ALA A 59 10.11 3.11 -5.82
CA ALA A 59 8.95 2.23 -6.04
C ALA A 59 7.88 2.43 -4.96
N LEU A 60 8.27 2.56 -3.68
CA LEU A 60 7.33 2.84 -2.60
C LEU A 60 6.64 4.20 -2.79
N ALA A 61 7.39 5.25 -3.11
CA ALA A 61 6.83 6.57 -3.38
C ALA A 61 5.78 6.53 -4.51
N ALA A 62 6.09 5.84 -5.62
CA ALA A 62 5.15 5.67 -6.72
C ALA A 62 3.87 4.92 -6.31
N ARG A 63 3.98 3.88 -5.46
CA ARG A 63 2.80 3.19 -4.91
C ARG A 63 1.98 4.10 -3.98
N LEU A 64 2.63 4.91 -3.15
CA LEU A 64 1.95 5.87 -2.27
C LEU A 64 1.20 6.94 -3.06
N ASP A 65 1.78 7.45 -4.14
CA ASP A 65 1.12 8.39 -5.04
C ASP A 65 -0.14 7.79 -5.66
N GLU A 66 -0.08 6.54 -6.12
CA GLU A 66 -1.25 5.83 -6.66
C GLU A 66 -2.36 5.66 -5.61
N LEU A 67 -1.99 5.28 -4.38
CA LEU A 67 -2.94 5.14 -3.28
C LEU A 67 -3.54 6.49 -2.87
N LEU A 68 -2.76 7.57 -2.90
CA LEU A 68 -3.22 8.93 -2.65
C LEU A 68 -4.24 9.35 -3.71
N MET A 69 -3.93 9.12 -4.98
CA MET A 69 -4.84 9.40 -6.10
C MET A 69 -6.12 8.57 -6.03
N ALA A 70 -6.05 7.33 -5.51
CA ALA A 70 -7.22 6.49 -5.23
C ALA A 70 -8.01 6.92 -3.98
N GLY A 71 -7.46 7.84 -3.17
CA GLY A 71 -8.04 8.28 -1.89
C GLY A 71 -7.93 7.24 -0.78
N LEU A 72 -7.07 6.22 -0.93
CA LEU A 72 -6.88 5.14 0.04
C LEU A 72 -5.88 5.50 1.14
N VAL A 73 -5.01 6.48 0.89
CA VAL A 73 -4.11 7.07 1.88
C VAL A 73 -4.17 8.60 1.79
N VAL A 74 -3.64 9.27 2.80
CA VAL A 74 -3.55 10.73 2.86
C VAL A 74 -2.12 11.13 3.22
N ALA A 75 -1.58 12.16 2.56
CA ALA A 75 -0.35 12.80 3.00
C ALA A 75 -0.63 13.57 4.30
N GLN A 76 0.22 13.39 5.30
CA GLN A 76 0.18 14.12 6.58
C GLN A 76 1.25 15.20 6.58
#